data_AF-A0A397J122-F1
#
_entry.id   AF-A0A397J122-F1
#
_cell.length_a   1.000
_cell.length_b   1.000
_cell.length_c   1.000
_cell.angle_alpha   90.00
_cell.angle_beta   90.00
_cell.angle_gamma   90.00
#
_symmetry.space_group_name_H-M   'P 1'
#
loop_
_entity.id
_entity.type
_entity.pdbx_description
1 polymer ?
#
loop_
_entity_poly.entity_id
_entity_poly.type
_entity_poly.pdbx_seq_one_letter_code
_entity_poly.pdbx_strand_id
1 'polypeptide(L)'
;MDPAHVKVLETNKTLRDELNSEDTTIIAQESENQELRSQVSKLKKHLRIALEDIKKKESYISYLEQELINLEDEVNWLKFRIHEIYSYRNIMEDITDMAQRLPQSLTAEIIQNYEDIQRHLASNRLQEIAQNNQLIDQRITQLQNQYDTSQGILNLTQTAFTNEQQNNPLPNPNMAAIQEVMKIISTRLSTISDYVGQEPPDIYYNKLRNINESCRPLECVAFDAAQRANVIIGKMAGKFFPVPAQNPYNANANIVTEAEMLNWMQGRYREIIVGSTRAISAAQIQNPNAKIPNAEIPNPKL
;
A
#
# COMPACT_ATOMS: atom_id res chain seq x y z
N MET A 1 -33.64 -48.78 26.88
CA MET A 1 -32.56 -47.83 26.54
C MET A 1 -31.95 -47.33 27.84
N ASP A 2 -30.64 -47.17 27.89
CA ASP A 2 -29.94 -46.61 29.05
C ASP A 2 -30.36 -45.14 29.26
N PRO A 3 -30.90 -44.77 30.46
CA PRO A 3 -31.25 -43.40 30.78
C PRO A 3 -30.12 -42.39 30.57
N ALA A 4 -28.85 -42.80 30.75
CA ALA A 4 -27.70 -41.94 30.51
C ALA A 4 -27.56 -41.58 29.02
N HIS A 5 -27.80 -42.55 28.13
CA HIS A 5 -27.75 -42.34 26.68
C HIS A 5 -28.85 -41.38 26.20
N VAL A 6 -30.06 -41.47 26.76
CA VAL A 6 -31.17 -40.56 26.41
C VAL A 6 -30.85 -39.11 26.81
N LYS A 7 -30.30 -38.91 28.01
CA LYS A 7 -29.89 -37.59 28.50
C LYS A 7 -28.78 -36.95 27.64
N VAL A 8 -27.83 -37.74 27.17
CA VAL A 8 -26.77 -37.28 26.26
C VAL A 8 -27.36 -36.85 24.91
N LEU A 9 -28.34 -37.59 24.37
CA LEU A 9 -29.01 -37.23 23.12
C LEU A 9 -29.79 -35.92 23.24
N GLU A 10 -30.52 -35.72 24.34
CA GLU A 10 -31.25 -34.47 24.61
C GLU A 10 -30.30 -33.29 24.74
N THR A 11 -29.20 -33.45 25.48
CA THR A 11 -28.18 -32.41 25.65
C THR A 11 -27.54 -32.03 24.30
N ASN A 12 -27.18 -33.02 23.48
CA ASN A 12 -26.62 -32.78 22.15
C ASN A 12 -27.61 -32.07 21.21
N LYS A 13 -28.91 -32.36 21.35
CA LYS A 13 -29.95 -31.67 20.59
C LYS A 13 -30.04 -30.20 21.00
N THR A 14 -30.10 -29.91 22.29
CA THR A 14 -30.14 -28.53 22.81
C THR A 14 -28.91 -27.73 22.38
N LEU A 15 -27.71 -28.30 22.52
CA LEU A 15 -26.47 -27.65 22.09
C LEU A 15 -26.46 -27.36 20.58
N ARG A 16 -27.03 -28.25 19.76
CA ARG A 16 -27.14 -28.03 18.31
C ARG A 16 -28.10 -26.88 17.99
N ASP A 17 -29.22 -26.78 18.68
CA ASP A 17 -30.20 -25.71 18.48
C ASP A 17 -29.64 -24.35 18.92
N GLU A 18 -28.91 -24.31 20.04
CA GLU A 18 -28.18 -23.12 20.51
C GLU A 18 -27.11 -22.68 19.51
N LEU A 19 -26.28 -23.63 19.03
CA LEU A 19 -25.24 -23.36 18.03
C LEU A 19 -25.83 -22.77 16.74
N ASN A 20 -26.93 -23.35 16.24
CA ASN A 20 -27.60 -22.85 15.04
C ASN A 20 -28.15 -21.41 15.24
N SER A 21 -28.69 -21.12 16.43
CA SER A 21 -29.19 -19.78 16.77
C SER A 21 -28.05 -18.75 16.83
N GLU A 22 -26.92 -19.14 17.40
CA GLU A 22 -25.73 -18.30 17.48
C GLU A 22 -25.13 -18.05 16.09
N ASP A 23 -24.99 -19.08 15.26
CA ASP A 23 -24.54 -18.95 13.86
C ASP A 23 -25.43 -17.99 13.05
N THR A 24 -26.75 -18.06 13.23
CA THR A 24 -27.68 -17.15 12.55
C THR A 24 -27.46 -15.69 12.98
N THR A 25 -27.17 -15.48 14.27
CA THR A 25 -26.90 -14.15 14.83
C THR A 25 -25.56 -13.59 14.33
N ILE A 26 -24.52 -14.43 14.28
CA ILE A 26 -23.20 -14.06 13.76
C ILE A 26 -23.29 -13.67 12.29
N ILE A 27 -24.02 -14.42 11.47
CA ILE A 27 -24.21 -14.10 10.04
C ILE A 27 -24.89 -12.73 9.87
N ALA A 28 -25.91 -12.44 10.68
CA ALA A 28 -26.60 -11.16 10.63
C ALA A 28 -25.67 -9.99 11.02
N GLN A 29 -24.89 -10.16 12.09
CA GLN A 29 -23.91 -9.16 12.54
C GLN A 29 -22.78 -8.95 11.53
N GLU A 30 -22.31 -10.01 10.87
CA GLU A 30 -21.28 -9.91 9.82
C GLU A 30 -21.80 -9.11 8.62
N SER A 31 -23.06 -9.34 8.21
CA SER A 31 -23.73 -8.57 7.16
C SER A 31 -23.83 -7.08 7.52
N GLU A 32 -24.25 -6.76 8.74
CA GLU A 32 -24.32 -5.38 9.24
C GLU A 32 -22.93 -4.72 9.26
N ASN A 33 -21.91 -5.44 9.74
CA ASN A 33 -20.53 -4.95 9.75
C ASN A 33 -20.00 -4.67 8.34
N GLN A 34 -20.36 -5.49 7.34
CA GLN A 34 -19.99 -5.25 5.95
C GLN A 34 -20.64 -3.98 5.39
N GLU A 35 -21.92 -3.76 5.69
CA GLU A 35 -22.63 -2.54 5.28
C GLU A 35 -22.05 -1.30 5.96
N LEU A 36 -21.77 -1.35 7.27
CA LEU A 36 -21.11 -0.25 7.99
C LEU A 36 -19.74 0.07 7.41
N ARG A 37 -18.94 -0.95 7.05
CA ARG A 37 -17.64 -0.76 6.37
C ARG A 37 -17.80 -0.08 5.02
N SER A 38 -18.83 -0.45 4.25
CA SER A 38 -19.18 0.19 2.97
C SER A 38 -19.53 1.68 3.16
N GLN A 39 -20.35 2.00 4.15
CA GLN A 39 -20.73 3.38 4.47
C GLN A 39 -19.54 4.23 4.93
N VAL A 40 -18.69 3.69 5.82
CA VAL A 40 -17.46 4.37 6.26
C VAL A 40 -16.53 4.66 5.07
N SER A 41 -16.42 3.73 4.12
CA SER A 41 -15.64 3.93 2.89
C SER A 41 -16.19 5.09 2.04
N LYS A 42 -17.53 5.14 1.85
CA LYS A 42 -18.20 6.23 1.12
C LYS A 42 -17.99 7.58 1.81
N LEU A 43 -18.17 7.64 3.12
CA LEU A 43 -17.97 8.86 3.92
C LEU A 43 -16.53 9.37 3.84
N LYS A 44 -15.54 8.47 3.92
CA LYS A 44 -14.12 8.84 3.74
C LYS A 44 -13.86 9.46 2.37
N LYS A 45 -14.50 8.95 1.31
CA LYS A 45 -14.38 9.52 -0.04
C LYS A 45 -14.99 10.92 -0.12
N HIS A 46 -16.18 11.12 0.43
CA HIS A 46 -16.82 12.43 0.46
C HIS A 46 -16.01 13.46 1.27
N LEU A 47 -15.47 13.05 2.41
CA LEU A 47 -14.61 13.91 3.23
C LEU A 47 -13.37 14.37 2.46
N ARG A 48 -12.72 13.48 1.71
CA ARG A 48 -11.57 13.85 0.88
C ARG A 48 -11.91 14.90 -0.18
N ILE A 49 -13.07 14.77 -0.84
CA ILE A 49 -13.53 15.73 -1.85
C ILE A 49 -13.80 17.09 -1.20
N ALA A 50 -14.51 17.10 -0.07
CA ALA A 50 -14.83 18.33 0.66
C ALA A 50 -13.56 19.07 1.13
N LEU A 51 -12.54 18.35 1.60
CA LEU A 51 -11.26 18.94 1.99
C LEU A 51 -10.52 19.59 0.81
N GLU A 52 -10.54 18.95 -0.36
CA GLU A 52 -9.93 19.52 -1.56
C GLU A 52 -10.64 20.80 -2.02
N ASP A 53 -11.98 20.83 -1.93
CA ASP A 53 -12.78 22.02 -2.26
C ASP A 53 -12.55 23.16 -1.27
N ILE A 54 -12.37 22.87 0.03
CA ILE A 54 -12.01 23.88 1.04
C ILE A 54 -10.65 24.48 0.70
N LYS A 55 -9.65 23.65 0.40
CA LYS A 55 -8.30 24.11 0.05
C LYS A 55 -8.30 25.05 -1.16
N LYS A 56 -9.10 24.74 -2.20
CA LYS A 56 -9.25 25.62 -3.37
C LYS A 56 -9.89 26.96 -3.00
N LYS A 57 -10.92 26.94 -2.15
CA LYS A 57 -11.58 28.16 -1.67
C LYS A 57 -10.64 29.01 -0.83
N GLU A 58 -9.84 28.41 0.04
CA GLU A 58 -8.81 29.11 0.83
C GLU A 58 -7.79 29.81 -0.07
N SER A 59 -7.28 29.12 -1.10
CA SER A 59 -6.36 29.77 -2.06
C SER A 59 -6.99 30.94 -2.80
N TYR A 60 -8.29 30.85 -3.14
CA TYR A 60 -9.01 31.94 -3.79
C TYR A 60 -9.27 33.12 -2.85
N ILE A 61 -9.54 32.87 -1.56
CA ILE A 61 -9.67 33.91 -0.55
C ILE A 61 -8.34 34.67 -0.40
N SER A 62 -7.21 33.95 -0.29
CA SER A 62 -5.89 34.61 -0.19
C SER A 62 -5.57 35.48 -1.41
N TYR A 63 -5.99 35.06 -2.61
CA TYR A 63 -5.87 35.89 -3.81
C TYR A 63 -6.70 37.19 -3.69
N LEU A 64 -7.97 37.08 -3.27
CA LEU A 64 -8.84 38.24 -3.12
C LEU A 64 -8.35 39.21 -2.02
N GLU A 65 -7.80 38.68 -0.92
CA GLU A 65 -7.22 39.50 0.15
C GLU A 65 -6.03 40.31 -0.37
N GLN A 66 -5.14 39.69 -1.17
CA GLN A 66 -4.02 40.41 -1.77
C GLN A 66 -4.47 41.49 -2.75
N GLU A 67 -5.48 41.22 -3.56
CA GLU A 67 -6.02 42.21 -4.49
C GLU A 67 -6.66 43.40 -3.75
N LEU A 68 -7.33 43.14 -2.63
CA LEU A 68 -7.93 44.19 -1.80
C LEU A 68 -6.86 45.09 -1.17
N ILE A 69 -5.74 44.52 -0.72
CA ILE A 69 -4.57 45.28 -0.23
C ILE A 69 -4.01 46.17 -1.35
N ASN A 70 -3.82 45.62 -2.55
CA ASN A 70 -3.29 46.39 -3.69
C ASN A 70 -4.18 47.58 -4.04
N LEU A 71 -5.51 47.37 -4.06
CA LEU A 71 -6.48 48.44 -4.33
C LEU A 71 -6.50 49.48 -3.20
N GLU A 72 -6.33 49.08 -1.94
CA GLU A 72 -6.25 50.00 -0.82
C GLU A 72 -5.01 50.90 -0.91
N ASP A 73 -3.86 50.33 -1.30
CA ASP A 73 -2.64 51.08 -1.57
C ASP A 73 -2.80 52.08 -2.73
N GLU A 74 -3.46 51.67 -3.83
CA GLU A 74 -3.75 52.56 -4.96
C GLU A 74 -4.65 53.72 -4.55
N VAL A 75 -5.70 53.45 -3.76
CA VAL A 75 -6.59 54.48 -3.21
C VAL A 75 -5.81 55.46 -2.33
N ASN A 76 -4.90 54.96 -1.48
CA ASN A 76 -4.08 55.82 -0.62
C ASN A 76 -3.11 56.68 -1.44
N TRP A 77 -2.51 56.13 -2.48
CA TRP A 77 -1.67 56.87 -3.41
C TRP A 77 -2.45 57.97 -4.15
N LEU A 78 -3.65 57.65 -4.66
CA LEU A 78 -4.52 58.61 -5.32
C LEU A 78 -4.94 59.74 -4.38
N LYS A 79 -5.25 59.43 -3.11
CA LYS A 79 -5.54 60.46 -2.08
C LYS A 79 -4.35 61.41 -1.88
N PHE A 80 -3.13 60.88 -1.77
CA PHE A 80 -1.92 61.69 -1.63
C PHE A 80 -1.73 62.61 -2.85
N ARG A 81 -1.87 62.04 -4.06
CA ARG A 81 -1.76 62.77 -5.32
C ARG A 81 -2.77 63.92 -5.43
N ILE A 82 -4.01 63.67 -5.03
CA ILE A 82 -5.06 64.69 -5.00
C ILE A 82 -4.67 65.81 -4.04
N HIS A 83 -4.21 65.47 -2.83
CA HIS A 83 -3.77 66.46 -1.84
C HIS A 83 -2.65 67.36 -2.35
N GLU A 84 -1.62 66.77 -2.99
CA GLU A 84 -0.55 67.53 -3.65
C GLU A 84 -1.11 68.52 -4.68
N ILE A 85 -1.98 68.08 -5.58
CA ILE A 85 -2.57 68.94 -6.62
C ILE A 85 -3.32 70.14 -6.02
N TYR A 86 -4.08 69.92 -4.95
CA TYR A 86 -4.76 71.01 -4.23
C TYR A 86 -3.78 71.99 -3.60
N SER A 87 -2.67 71.51 -3.03
CA SER A 87 -1.64 72.37 -2.45
C SER A 87 -0.95 73.26 -3.50
N TYR A 88 -0.62 72.70 -4.67
CA TYR A 88 -0.02 73.47 -5.77
C TYR A 88 -0.99 74.50 -6.37
N ARG A 89 -2.29 74.19 -6.44
CA ARG A 89 -3.31 75.13 -6.93
C ARG A 89 -3.41 76.38 -6.05
N ASN A 90 -3.43 76.22 -4.72
CA ASN A 90 -3.51 77.35 -3.80
C ASN A 90 -2.29 78.28 -3.89
N ILE A 91 -1.08 77.71 -4.06
CA ILE A 91 0.16 78.49 -4.25
C ILE A 91 0.15 79.26 -5.58
N MET A 92 -0.39 78.65 -6.65
CA MET A 92 -0.50 79.28 -7.98
C MET A 92 -1.48 80.46 -7.98
N GLU A 93 -2.58 80.39 -7.22
CA GLU A 93 -3.50 81.51 -7.03
C GLU A 93 -2.81 82.70 -6.33
N ASP A 94 -2.06 82.45 -5.25
CA ASP A 94 -1.29 83.49 -4.54
C ASP A 94 -0.21 84.16 -5.42
N ILE A 95 0.49 83.38 -6.26
CA ILE A 95 1.53 83.90 -7.17
C ILE A 95 0.91 84.75 -8.29
N THR A 96 -0.29 84.43 -8.75
CA THR A 96 -0.99 85.16 -9.82
C THR A 96 -1.37 86.58 -9.38
N ASP A 97 -1.74 86.77 -8.12
CA ASP A 97 -2.01 88.08 -7.52
C ASP A 97 -0.72 88.91 -7.32
N MET A 98 0.40 88.26 -6.99
CA MET A 98 1.69 88.92 -6.81
C MET A 98 2.34 89.38 -8.13
N ALA A 99 2.14 88.63 -9.24
CA ALA A 99 2.75 88.91 -10.53
C ALA A 99 2.27 90.22 -11.21
N GLN A 100 1.13 90.79 -10.79
CA GLN A 100 0.60 92.03 -11.37
C GLN A 100 1.33 93.32 -10.93
N ARG A 101 2.36 93.25 -10.06
CA ARG A 101 2.97 94.43 -9.39
C ARG A 101 4.46 94.72 -9.63
N LEU A 102 5.18 94.03 -10.53
CA LEU A 102 6.66 94.09 -10.53
C LEU A 102 7.36 94.79 -11.72
N PRO A 103 8.48 95.53 -11.49
CA PRO A 103 9.21 96.29 -12.52
C PRO A 103 10.13 95.43 -13.42
N GLN A 104 10.34 95.89 -14.65
CA GLN A 104 10.95 95.17 -15.79
C GLN A 104 12.37 94.58 -15.58
N SER A 105 13.17 95.07 -14.63
CA SER A 105 14.50 94.49 -14.36
C SER A 105 14.42 93.18 -13.56
N LEU A 106 13.38 93.01 -12.73
CA LEU A 106 13.17 91.76 -12.00
C LEU A 106 12.59 90.68 -12.91
N THR A 107 11.93 91.07 -14.00
CA THR A 107 11.27 90.16 -14.93
C THR A 107 12.26 89.26 -15.66
N ALA A 108 13.44 89.78 -16.07
CA ALA A 108 14.46 88.99 -16.75
C ALA A 108 15.12 87.96 -15.83
N GLU A 109 15.41 88.33 -14.58
CA GLU A 109 16.00 87.43 -13.59
C GLU A 109 15.02 86.33 -13.15
N ILE A 110 13.73 86.67 -13.03
CA ILE A 110 12.66 85.70 -12.78
C ILE A 110 12.50 84.71 -13.94
N ILE A 111 12.56 85.18 -15.20
CA ILE A 111 12.49 84.30 -16.38
C ILE A 111 13.68 83.32 -16.38
N GLN A 112 14.90 83.81 -16.11
CA GLN A 112 16.08 82.97 -16.08
C GLN A 112 16.01 81.91 -14.97
N ASN A 113 15.59 82.31 -13.76
CA ASN A 113 15.40 81.38 -12.64
C ASN A 113 14.31 80.34 -12.93
N TYR A 114 13.22 80.76 -13.59
CA TYR A 114 12.17 79.84 -14.00
C TYR A 114 12.70 78.80 -15.00
N GLU A 115 13.47 79.22 -16.00
CA GLU A 115 14.10 78.30 -16.96
C GLU A 115 15.08 77.34 -16.28
N ASP A 116 15.88 77.80 -15.33
CA ASP A 116 16.81 76.95 -14.57
C ASP A 116 16.09 75.92 -13.71
N ILE A 117 15.03 76.31 -13.02
CA ILE A 117 14.18 75.40 -12.23
C ILE A 117 13.52 74.37 -13.14
N GLN A 118 13.00 74.77 -14.30
CA GLN A 118 12.39 73.84 -15.27
C GLN A 118 13.42 72.84 -15.81
N ARG A 119 14.66 73.30 -16.11
CA ARG A 119 15.75 72.40 -16.52
C ARG A 119 16.11 71.41 -15.42
N HIS A 120 16.24 71.87 -14.18
CA HIS A 120 16.56 70.99 -13.05
C HIS A 120 15.45 69.95 -12.79
N LEU A 121 14.18 70.36 -12.84
CA LEU A 121 13.04 69.45 -12.72
C LEU A 121 13.02 68.41 -13.84
N ALA A 122 13.28 68.81 -15.08
CA ALA A 122 13.36 67.90 -16.21
C ALA A 122 14.51 66.89 -16.07
N SER A 123 15.70 67.36 -15.64
CA SER A 123 16.86 66.49 -15.38
C SER A 123 16.60 65.50 -14.25
N ASN A 124 16.02 65.94 -13.13
CA ASN A 124 15.68 65.07 -12.01
C ASN A 124 14.66 64.00 -12.41
N ARG A 125 13.62 64.38 -13.17
CA ARG A 125 12.63 63.43 -13.69
C ARG A 125 13.24 62.40 -14.63
N LEU A 126 14.15 62.81 -15.51
CA LEU A 126 14.87 61.89 -16.40
C LEU A 126 15.76 60.92 -15.62
N GLN A 127 16.41 61.39 -14.55
CA GLN A 127 17.23 60.55 -13.68
C GLN A 127 16.38 59.52 -12.91
N GLU A 128 15.24 59.92 -12.38
CA GLU A 128 14.28 59.03 -11.71
C GLU A 128 13.75 57.95 -12.66
N ILE A 129 13.38 58.34 -13.89
CA ILE A 129 12.94 57.39 -14.93
C ILE A 129 14.07 56.40 -15.27
N ALA A 130 15.31 56.88 -15.41
CA ALA A 130 16.45 56.03 -15.69
C ALA A 130 16.72 55.02 -14.55
N GLN A 131 16.62 55.45 -13.29
CA GLN A 131 16.77 54.58 -12.12
C GLN A 131 15.66 53.52 -12.04
N ASN A 132 14.40 53.94 -12.26
CA ASN A 132 13.27 53.02 -12.26
C ASN A 132 13.37 51.98 -13.39
N ASN A 133 13.81 52.40 -14.58
CA ASN A 133 14.03 51.47 -15.70
C ASN A 133 15.13 50.45 -15.39
N GLN A 134 16.24 50.85 -14.75
CA GLN A 134 17.26 49.90 -14.31
C GLN A 134 16.72 48.87 -13.31
N LEU A 135 15.87 49.30 -12.38
CA LEU A 135 15.22 48.42 -11.40
C LEU A 135 14.25 47.43 -12.06
N ILE A 136 13.51 47.90 -13.07
CA ILE A 136 12.61 47.06 -13.88
C ILE A 136 13.42 46.01 -14.65
N ASP A 137 14.53 46.38 -15.28
CA ASP A 137 15.40 45.45 -16.02
C ASP A 137 15.99 44.36 -15.11
N GLN A 138 16.42 44.75 -13.90
CA GLN A 138 16.87 43.80 -12.88
C GLN A 138 15.75 42.83 -12.48
N ARG A 139 14.51 43.34 -12.32
CA ARG A 139 13.36 42.51 -11.94
C ARG A 139 12.95 41.56 -13.05
N ILE A 140 12.98 42.00 -14.31
CA ILE A 140 12.72 41.15 -15.49
C ILE A 140 13.73 39.99 -15.52
N THR A 141 15.01 40.29 -15.34
CA THR A 141 16.08 39.29 -15.31
C THR A 141 15.87 38.25 -14.18
N GLN A 142 15.48 38.71 -12.98
CA GLN A 142 15.17 37.81 -11.86
C GLN A 142 13.97 36.89 -12.15
N LEU A 143 12.91 37.43 -12.73
CA LEU A 143 11.70 36.66 -13.08
C LEU A 143 12.00 35.62 -14.16
N GLN A 144 12.83 35.95 -15.15
CA GLN A 144 13.27 34.99 -16.17
C GLN A 144 14.07 33.84 -15.55
N ASN A 145 15.04 34.14 -14.68
CA ASN A 145 15.79 33.10 -13.98
C ASN A 145 14.89 32.20 -13.12
N GLN A 146 13.88 32.76 -12.45
CA GLN A 146 12.90 31.97 -11.69
C GLN A 146 12.03 31.09 -12.59
N TYR A 147 11.58 31.63 -13.72
CA TYR A 147 10.81 30.88 -14.70
C TYR A 147 11.62 29.70 -15.26
N ASP A 148 12.87 29.93 -15.67
CA ASP A 148 13.76 28.89 -16.19
C ASP A 148 14.04 27.82 -15.14
N THR A 149 14.23 28.22 -13.87
CA THR A 149 14.39 27.28 -12.75
C THR A 149 13.13 26.43 -12.57
N SER A 150 11.95 27.05 -12.63
CA SER A 150 10.66 26.36 -12.49
C SER A 150 10.41 25.38 -13.65
N GLN A 151 10.77 25.76 -14.87
CA GLN A 151 10.72 24.87 -16.04
C GLN A 151 11.71 23.70 -15.91
N GLY A 152 12.92 23.96 -15.42
CA GLY A 152 13.90 22.91 -15.11
C GLY A 152 13.37 21.91 -14.09
N ILE A 153 12.77 22.39 -13.00
CA ILE A 153 12.15 21.55 -11.97
C ILE A 153 10.99 20.74 -12.55
N LEU A 154 10.11 21.34 -13.36
CA LEU A 154 9.00 20.64 -14.01
C LEU A 154 9.48 19.51 -14.91
N ASN A 155 10.49 19.78 -15.75
CA ASN A 155 11.07 18.77 -16.65
C ASN A 155 11.74 17.63 -15.88
N LEU A 156 12.47 17.94 -14.80
CA LEU A 156 13.06 16.92 -13.90
C LEU A 156 11.98 16.11 -13.19
N THR A 157 10.89 16.73 -12.77
CA THR A 157 9.77 16.05 -12.09
C THR A 157 9.02 15.14 -13.07
N GLN A 158 8.82 15.58 -14.31
CA GLN A 158 8.15 14.80 -15.36
C GLN A 158 9.01 13.63 -15.82
N THR A 159 10.33 13.81 -15.92
CA THR A 159 11.26 12.70 -16.20
C THR A 159 11.37 11.74 -15.03
N ALA A 160 11.43 12.21 -13.78
CA ALA A 160 11.40 11.35 -12.59
C ALA A 160 10.10 10.52 -12.54
N PHE A 161 8.93 11.12 -12.76
CA PHE A 161 7.66 10.41 -12.80
C PHE A 161 7.60 9.39 -13.94
N THR A 162 8.09 9.73 -15.13
CA THR A 162 8.15 8.80 -16.27
C THR A 162 9.12 7.64 -16.00
N ASN A 163 10.28 7.93 -15.41
CA ASN A 163 11.26 6.93 -15.00
C ASN A 163 10.73 6.04 -13.88
N GLU A 164 9.97 6.55 -12.92
CA GLU A 164 9.31 5.75 -11.88
C GLU A 164 8.23 4.83 -12.47
N GLN A 165 7.50 5.26 -13.51
CA GLN A 165 6.56 4.37 -14.20
C GLN A 165 7.26 3.28 -15.02
N GLN A 166 8.47 3.54 -15.54
CA GLN A 166 9.29 2.56 -16.26
C GLN A 166 10.12 1.66 -15.32
N ASN A 167 10.48 2.14 -14.13
CA ASN A 167 11.24 1.41 -13.11
C ASN A 167 10.36 0.76 -12.04
N ASN A 168 9.03 0.89 -12.13
CA ASN A 168 8.15 -0.05 -11.46
C ASN A 168 8.41 -1.40 -12.15
N PRO A 169 8.94 -2.42 -11.46
CA PRO A 169 9.25 -3.67 -12.14
C PRO A 169 7.92 -4.18 -12.70
N LEU A 170 7.86 -4.36 -14.02
CA LEU A 170 6.89 -5.31 -14.60
C LEU A 170 6.88 -6.52 -13.67
N PRO A 171 5.71 -7.02 -13.23
CA PRO A 171 5.67 -8.12 -12.28
C PRO A 171 6.66 -9.17 -12.78
N ASN A 172 7.74 -9.38 -12.01
CA ASN A 172 8.77 -10.32 -12.39
C ASN A 172 8.01 -11.59 -12.81
N PRO A 173 8.17 -12.10 -14.04
CA PRO A 173 7.39 -13.25 -14.50
C PRO A 173 7.46 -14.39 -13.48
N ASN A 174 8.59 -14.53 -12.77
CA ASN A 174 8.77 -15.50 -11.70
C ASN A 174 7.99 -15.17 -10.41
N MET A 175 7.76 -13.90 -10.08
CA MET A 175 6.92 -13.46 -8.94
C MET A 175 5.43 -13.64 -9.22
N ALA A 176 4.97 -13.38 -10.45
CA ALA A 176 3.60 -13.72 -10.82
C ALA A 176 3.40 -15.24 -10.87
N ALA A 177 4.37 -15.96 -11.46
CA ALA A 177 4.34 -17.42 -11.52
C ALA A 177 4.38 -18.07 -10.13
N ILE A 178 5.19 -17.58 -9.18
CA ILE A 178 5.25 -18.17 -7.83
C ILE A 178 3.94 -17.95 -7.06
N GLN A 179 3.25 -16.82 -7.24
CA GLN A 179 1.95 -16.58 -6.62
C GLN A 179 0.90 -17.58 -7.13
N GLU A 180 0.89 -17.84 -8.44
CA GLU A 180 -0.02 -18.82 -9.04
C GLU A 180 0.33 -20.26 -8.64
N VAL A 181 1.63 -20.62 -8.59
CA VAL A 181 2.10 -21.90 -8.04
C VAL A 181 1.61 -22.10 -6.61
N MET A 182 1.81 -21.10 -5.72
CA MET A 182 1.40 -21.20 -4.31
C MET A 182 -0.11 -21.35 -4.16
N LYS A 183 -0.89 -20.68 -5.00
CA LYS A 183 -2.36 -20.81 -5.04
C LYS A 183 -2.80 -22.19 -5.49
N ILE A 184 -2.23 -22.73 -6.57
CA ILE A 184 -2.54 -24.08 -7.07
C ILE A 184 -2.17 -25.14 -6.03
N ILE A 185 -0.95 -25.06 -5.48
CA ILE A 185 -0.44 -25.99 -4.48
C ILE A 185 -1.34 -25.96 -3.23
N SER A 186 -1.59 -24.79 -2.65
CA SER A 186 -2.42 -24.68 -1.43
C SER A 186 -3.84 -25.21 -1.65
N THR A 187 -4.46 -24.84 -2.77
CA THR A 187 -5.81 -25.29 -3.12
C THR A 187 -5.86 -26.80 -3.26
N ARG A 188 -4.95 -27.41 -4.01
CA ARG A 188 -4.96 -28.85 -4.29
C ARG A 188 -4.46 -29.70 -3.13
N LEU A 189 -3.53 -29.20 -2.31
CA LEU A 189 -3.08 -29.93 -1.11
C LEU A 189 -4.17 -30.00 -0.04
N SER A 190 -5.06 -29.01 0.03
CA SER A 190 -6.16 -29.01 1.01
C SER A 190 -7.13 -30.19 0.85
N THR A 191 -7.21 -30.78 -0.35
CA THR A 191 -8.08 -31.92 -0.64
C THR A 191 -7.44 -33.27 -0.31
N ILE A 192 -6.15 -33.29 0.04
CA ILE A 192 -5.40 -34.50 0.40
C ILE A 192 -5.14 -34.48 1.90
N SER A 193 -5.58 -35.52 2.62
CA SER A 193 -5.26 -35.68 4.05
C SER A 193 -3.77 -35.92 4.29
N ASP A 194 -3.26 -35.55 5.46
CA ASP A 194 -1.84 -35.77 5.83
C ASP A 194 -1.45 -37.25 5.83
N TYR A 195 -0.18 -37.52 5.53
CA TYR A 195 0.36 -38.86 5.44
C TYR A 195 0.77 -39.40 6.80
N VAL A 196 0.07 -40.43 7.27
CA VAL A 196 0.37 -41.16 8.50
C VAL A 196 0.66 -42.65 8.23
N GLY A 197 0.80 -43.04 6.96
CA GLY A 197 0.96 -44.42 6.52
C GLY A 197 -0.36 -45.13 6.15
N GLN A 198 -1.42 -44.35 5.85
CA GLN A 198 -2.74 -44.86 5.51
C GLN A 198 -2.80 -45.63 4.17
N GLU A 199 -1.82 -45.44 3.30
CA GLU A 199 -1.69 -46.13 2.01
C GLU A 199 -0.22 -46.31 1.63
N PRO A 200 0.10 -47.21 0.67
CA PRO A 200 1.48 -47.42 0.22
C PRO A 200 2.14 -46.12 -0.28
N PRO A 201 3.44 -45.89 0.01
CA PRO A 201 4.14 -44.67 -0.34
C PRO A 201 4.03 -44.25 -1.81
N ASP A 202 4.12 -45.20 -2.74
CA ASP A 202 4.03 -44.92 -4.18
C ASP A 202 2.67 -44.31 -4.58
N ILE A 203 1.59 -44.78 -3.96
CA ILE A 203 0.22 -44.31 -4.23
C ILE A 203 0.04 -42.88 -3.72
N TYR A 204 0.45 -42.62 -2.48
CA TYR A 204 0.33 -41.29 -1.89
C TYR A 204 1.25 -40.28 -2.59
N TYR A 205 2.50 -40.68 -2.87
CA TYR A 205 3.47 -39.87 -3.59
C TYR A 205 2.97 -39.45 -4.96
N ASN A 206 2.33 -40.35 -5.73
CA ASN A 206 1.79 -40.00 -7.05
C ASN A 206 0.74 -38.88 -6.97
N LYS A 207 -0.07 -38.83 -5.91
CA LYS A 207 -1.04 -37.73 -5.72
C LYS A 207 -0.35 -36.38 -5.56
N LEU A 208 0.72 -36.33 -4.75
CA LEU A 208 1.49 -35.10 -4.53
C LEU A 208 2.32 -34.71 -5.75
N ARG A 209 2.95 -35.69 -6.41
CA ARG A 209 3.67 -35.49 -7.67
C ARG A 209 2.76 -34.88 -8.74
N ASN A 210 1.52 -35.36 -8.87
CA ASN A 210 0.56 -34.81 -9.83
C ASN A 210 0.24 -33.33 -9.55
N ILE A 211 0.23 -32.91 -8.29
CA ILE A 211 0.04 -31.50 -7.94
C ILE A 211 1.27 -30.68 -8.35
N ASN A 212 2.48 -31.14 -8.00
CA ASN A 212 3.73 -30.50 -8.42
C ASN A 212 3.81 -30.37 -9.97
N GLU A 213 3.46 -31.44 -10.68
CA GLU A 213 3.46 -31.48 -12.15
C GLU A 213 2.44 -30.51 -12.78
N SER A 214 1.31 -30.26 -12.12
CA SER A 214 0.31 -29.29 -12.61
C SER A 214 0.82 -27.84 -12.63
N CYS A 215 1.92 -27.56 -11.94
CA CYS A 215 2.56 -26.25 -11.92
C CYS A 215 3.64 -26.08 -13.02
N ARG A 216 4.01 -27.14 -13.76
CA ARG A 216 5.04 -27.06 -14.83
C ARG A 216 4.76 -26.01 -15.91
N PRO A 217 3.52 -25.85 -16.42
CA PRO A 217 3.24 -24.86 -17.47
C PRO A 217 3.47 -23.40 -17.05
N LEU A 218 3.65 -23.14 -15.74
CA LEU A 218 3.93 -21.80 -15.22
C LEU A 218 5.40 -21.39 -15.32
N GLU A 219 6.29 -22.32 -15.71
CA GLU A 219 7.74 -22.09 -15.92
C GLU A 219 8.43 -21.34 -14.77
N CYS A 220 7.94 -21.53 -13.53
CA CYS A 220 8.47 -20.87 -12.34
C CYS A 220 9.83 -21.47 -11.95
N VAL A 221 10.91 -20.72 -12.18
CA VAL A 221 12.29 -21.13 -11.85
C VAL A 221 12.45 -21.37 -10.35
N ALA A 222 11.74 -20.61 -9.51
CA ALA A 222 11.79 -20.76 -8.05
C ALA A 222 11.09 -22.03 -7.54
N PHE A 223 10.24 -22.68 -8.34
CA PHE A 223 9.60 -23.96 -7.99
C PHE A 223 10.48 -25.16 -8.42
N ASP A 224 11.71 -25.13 -7.93
CA ASP A 224 12.75 -26.11 -8.24
C ASP A 224 12.54 -27.47 -7.53
N ALA A 225 13.49 -28.39 -7.72
CA ALA A 225 13.39 -29.74 -7.16
C ALA A 225 13.33 -29.75 -5.61
N ALA A 226 13.97 -28.79 -4.95
CA ALA A 226 13.97 -28.68 -3.50
C ALA A 226 12.59 -28.20 -2.99
N GLN A 227 12.00 -27.21 -3.66
CA GLN A 227 10.65 -26.75 -3.28
C GLN A 227 9.58 -27.82 -3.53
N ARG A 228 9.70 -28.59 -4.62
CA ARG A 228 8.81 -29.73 -4.87
C ARG A 228 8.96 -30.84 -3.82
N ALA A 229 10.17 -31.06 -3.30
CA ALA A 229 10.38 -31.97 -2.18
C ALA A 229 9.76 -31.43 -0.88
N ASN A 230 9.88 -30.12 -0.60
CA ASN A 230 9.28 -29.48 0.57
C ASN A 230 7.76 -29.60 0.60
N VAL A 231 7.10 -29.51 -0.56
CA VAL A 231 5.65 -29.77 -0.67
C VAL A 231 5.29 -31.17 -0.16
N ILE A 232 6.10 -32.18 -0.47
CA ILE A 232 5.87 -33.56 -0.03
C ILE A 232 6.18 -33.70 1.47
N ILE A 233 7.28 -33.10 1.94
CA ILE A 233 7.66 -33.06 3.36
C ILE A 233 6.55 -32.44 4.21
N GLY A 234 5.94 -31.35 3.74
CA GLY A 234 4.87 -30.63 4.47
C GLY A 234 3.59 -31.44 4.68
N LYS A 235 3.42 -32.57 3.99
CA LYS A 235 2.28 -33.49 4.17
C LYS A 235 2.60 -34.69 5.05
N MET A 236 3.83 -34.85 5.51
CA MET A 236 4.20 -35.94 6.40
C MET A 236 3.73 -35.66 7.83
N ALA A 237 3.09 -36.65 8.45
CA ALA A 237 2.57 -36.55 9.80
C ALA A 237 2.78 -37.85 10.61
N GLY A 238 2.45 -37.80 11.90
CA GLY A 238 2.54 -38.95 12.79
C GLY A 238 3.96 -39.54 12.82
N LYS A 239 4.09 -40.85 12.60
CA LYS A 239 5.38 -41.57 12.65
C LYS A 239 6.30 -41.32 11.44
N PHE A 240 5.80 -40.58 10.44
CA PHE A 240 6.55 -40.09 9.29
C PHE A 240 7.02 -38.64 9.51
N PHE A 241 6.83 -38.08 10.70
CA PHE A 241 7.34 -36.77 11.08
C PHE A 241 8.20 -36.86 12.36
N PRO A 242 9.32 -36.11 12.47
CA PRO A 242 9.90 -35.25 11.45
C PRO A 242 10.59 -36.04 10.34
N VAL A 243 10.63 -35.46 9.13
CA VAL A 243 11.45 -35.98 8.03
C VAL A 243 12.91 -35.55 8.30
N PRO A 244 13.89 -36.50 8.32
CA PRO A 244 15.28 -36.15 8.51
C PRO A 244 15.85 -35.41 7.30
N ALA A 245 16.95 -34.66 7.49
CA ALA A 245 17.61 -33.97 6.38
C ALA A 245 18.32 -34.94 5.41
N GLN A 246 18.79 -36.08 5.93
CA GLN A 246 19.50 -37.11 5.19
C GLN A 246 18.74 -38.43 5.23
N ASN A 247 18.77 -39.16 4.12
CA ASN A 247 18.08 -40.43 3.98
C ASN A 247 18.93 -41.60 4.51
N PRO A 248 18.59 -42.18 5.69
CA PRO A 248 19.32 -43.32 6.23
C PRO A 248 19.21 -44.59 5.35
N TYR A 249 18.24 -44.66 4.43
CA TYR A 249 18.01 -45.81 3.56
C TYR A 249 18.78 -45.73 2.24
N ASN A 250 19.47 -44.63 1.97
CA ASN A 250 20.19 -44.39 0.72
C ASN A 250 21.49 -43.61 0.95
N ALA A 251 22.46 -44.25 1.58
CA ALA A 251 23.81 -43.71 1.80
C ALA A 251 23.85 -42.30 2.43
N ASN A 252 22.85 -41.92 3.23
CA ASN A 252 22.70 -40.60 3.83
C ASN A 252 22.60 -39.45 2.80
N ALA A 253 22.05 -39.71 1.61
CA ALA A 253 21.78 -38.69 0.62
C ALA A 253 20.83 -37.60 1.15
N ASN A 254 21.03 -36.35 0.75
CA ASN A 254 20.19 -35.23 1.18
C ASN A 254 18.78 -35.35 0.57
N ILE A 255 17.74 -35.23 1.40
CA ILE A 255 16.34 -35.31 0.96
C ILE A 255 15.90 -33.94 0.40
N VAL A 256 16.42 -33.61 -0.79
CA VAL A 256 16.17 -32.34 -1.51
C VAL A 256 15.54 -32.56 -2.89
N THR A 257 15.14 -33.81 -3.20
CA THR A 257 14.45 -34.14 -4.45
C THR A 257 13.25 -35.03 -4.16
N GLU A 258 12.25 -34.97 -5.03
CA GLU A 258 11.03 -35.80 -4.91
C GLU A 258 11.34 -37.30 -4.94
N ALA A 259 12.34 -37.72 -5.73
CA ALA A 259 12.75 -39.11 -5.81
C ALA A 259 13.38 -39.60 -4.50
N GLU A 260 14.22 -38.77 -3.89
CA GLU A 260 14.83 -39.09 -2.60
C GLU A 260 13.80 -39.12 -1.48
N MET A 261 12.81 -38.22 -1.53
CA MET A 261 11.69 -38.23 -0.60
C MET A 261 10.86 -39.52 -0.71
N LEU A 262 10.56 -39.99 -1.92
CA LEU A 262 9.88 -41.27 -2.13
C LEU A 262 10.71 -42.44 -1.58
N ASN A 263 12.02 -42.49 -1.85
CA ASN A 263 12.90 -43.54 -1.33
C ASN A 263 12.85 -43.60 0.20
N TRP A 264 12.93 -42.43 0.83
CA TRP A 264 12.82 -42.33 2.28
C TRP A 264 11.45 -42.80 2.79
N MET A 265 10.35 -42.35 2.17
CA MET A 265 9.00 -42.78 2.55
C MET A 265 8.83 -44.30 2.44
N GLN A 266 9.36 -44.93 1.38
CA GLN A 266 9.35 -46.38 1.19
C GLN A 266 10.16 -47.12 2.26
N GLY A 267 11.37 -46.64 2.57
CA GLY A 267 12.20 -47.18 3.64
C GLY A 267 11.49 -47.11 4.99
N ARG A 268 10.98 -45.94 5.33
CA ARG A 268 10.31 -45.67 6.60
C ARG A 268 9.00 -46.46 6.74
N TYR A 269 8.22 -46.58 5.67
CA TYR A 269 7.00 -47.37 5.64
C TYR A 269 7.30 -48.86 5.86
N ARG A 270 8.36 -49.40 5.25
CA ARG A 270 8.79 -50.79 5.50
C ARG A 270 9.18 -51.00 6.96
N GLU A 271 9.93 -50.08 7.57
CA GLU A 271 10.25 -50.20 9.00
C GLU A 271 9.01 -50.22 9.89
N ILE A 272 8.13 -49.24 9.71
CA ILE A 272 6.98 -49.03 10.61
C ILE A 272 5.92 -50.11 10.39
N ILE A 273 5.58 -50.40 9.13
CA ILE A 273 4.45 -51.26 8.80
C ILE A 273 4.89 -52.72 8.61
N VAL A 274 5.93 -52.98 7.81
CA VAL A 274 6.41 -54.36 7.57
C VAL A 274 7.17 -54.90 8.79
N GLY A 275 7.90 -54.06 9.52
CA GLY A 275 8.54 -54.42 10.79
C GLY A 275 7.53 -54.79 11.87
N SER A 276 6.41 -54.07 11.95
CA SER A 276 5.30 -54.41 12.86
C SER A 276 4.67 -55.76 12.50
N THR A 277 4.44 -56.05 11.22
CA THR A 277 3.88 -57.35 10.78
C THR A 277 4.83 -58.52 11.09
N ARG A 278 6.15 -58.35 10.88
CA ARG A 278 7.15 -59.38 11.25
C ARG A 278 7.25 -59.59 12.75
N ALA A 279 7.14 -58.54 13.56
CA ALA A 279 7.12 -58.66 15.02
C ALA A 279 5.87 -59.42 15.52
N ILE A 280 4.70 -59.19 14.91
CA ILE A 280 3.46 -59.93 15.21
C ILE A 280 3.61 -61.40 14.79
N SER A 281 4.14 -61.68 13.59
CA SER A 281 4.38 -63.06 13.15
C SER A 281 5.46 -63.77 13.99
N ALA A 282 6.53 -63.09 14.40
CA ALA A 282 7.55 -63.65 15.28
C ALA A 282 7.00 -63.95 16.68
N ALA A 283 6.13 -63.09 17.22
CA ALA A 283 5.44 -63.33 18.48
C ALA A 283 4.45 -64.53 18.38
N GLN A 284 3.80 -64.72 17.23
CA GLN A 284 2.95 -65.89 16.95
C GLN A 284 3.76 -67.19 16.78
N ILE A 285 4.96 -67.12 16.20
CA ILE A 285 5.84 -68.28 16.00
C ILE A 285 6.57 -68.68 17.31
N GLN A 286 6.91 -67.71 18.17
CA GLN A 286 7.52 -67.98 19.48
C GLN A 286 6.54 -68.47 20.55
N ASN A 287 5.22 -68.42 20.32
CA ASN A 287 4.25 -69.01 21.24
C ASN A 287 3.06 -69.67 20.51
N PRO A 288 3.21 -70.91 20.02
CA PRO A 288 2.12 -71.65 19.39
C PRO A 288 1.01 -72.10 20.36
N ASN A 289 1.15 -71.87 21.68
CA ASN A 289 0.29 -72.44 22.73
C ASN A 289 -0.26 -71.42 23.74
N ALA A 290 -0.28 -70.11 23.43
CA ALA A 290 -1.02 -69.16 24.25
C ALA A 290 -2.53 -69.41 24.11
N LYS A 291 -3.07 -70.18 25.06
CA LYS A 291 -4.51 -70.39 25.29
C LYS A 291 -5.28 -69.07 25.14
N ILE A 292 -6.30 -69.10 24.30
CA ILE A 292 -7.40 -68.13 24.32
C ILE A 292 -7.96 -68.15 25.76
N PRO A 293 -8.03 -67.03 26.49
CA PRO A 293 -8.75 -67.00 27.76
C PRO A 293 -10.23 -67.27 27.47
N ASN A 294 -10.73 -68.40 27.99
CA ASN A 294 -12.15 -68.70 28.08
C ASN A 294 -12.85 -67.54 28.79
N ALA A 295 -13.78 -66.85 28.12
CA ALA A 295 -14.84 -66.15 28.82
C ALA A 295 -15.92 -67.19 29.14
N GLU A 296 -16.12 -67.43 30.44
CA GLU A 296 -17.15 -68.29 31.00
C GLU A 296 -18.54 -67.97 30.43
N ILE A 297 -19.20 -69.00 29.92
CA ILE A 297 -20.64 -69.02 29.71
C ILE A 297 -21.27 -69.20 31.11
N PRO A 298 -22.17 -68.31 31.57
CA PRO A 298 -22.87 -68.53 32.82
C PRO A 298 -23.82 -69.72 32.69
N ASN A 299 -23.64 -70.75 33.50
CA ASN A 299 -24.58 -71.86 33.59
C ASN A 299 -25.87 -71.40 34.30
N PRO A 300 -27.06 -71.88 33.88
CA PRO A 300 -28.34 -71.45 34.41
C PRO A 300 -28.57 -72.10 35.79
N LYS A 301 -29.08 -71.30 36.74
CA LYS A 301 -29.63 -71.85 37.99
C LYS A 301 -31.04 -72.38 37.72
N LEU A 302 -31.28 -73.58 38.26
CA LEU A 302 -32.54 -74.34 38.34
C LEU A 302 -33.78 -73.47 38.59
#